data_AF-A0A6G1RP69-F1
#
_entry.id   AF-A0A6G1RP69-F1
#
_cell.length_a   1.000
_cell.length_b   1.000
_cell.length_c   1.000
_cell.angle_alpha   90.00
_cell.angle_beta   90.00
_cell.angle_gamma   90.00
#
_symmetry.space_group_name_H-M   'P 1'
#
loop_
_entity.id
_entity.type
_entity.pdbx_description
1 polymer ?
#
loop_
_entity_poly.entity_id
_entity_poly.type
_entity_poly.pdbx_seq_one_letter_code
_entity_poly.pdbx_strand_id
1 'polypeptide(L)'
;DLYRQQEIIVLFCETVQRALHLGYLTQEMIDGYEPLLMFTIPRLAIISGLLIYPEGPLSLERSPEQMSRVFSPFYNLLKKIRDLLRVLTAEELCLLERSLCTAESEDPCAPTAPPTWGAVVPRVD
;
A
#
# COMPACT_ATOMS: atom_id res chain seq x y z
N ASP A 1 14.68 9.19 -14.19
CA ASP A 1 13.34 9.00 -13.61
C ASP A 1 12.67 7.69 -14.04
N LEU A 2 12.55 7.39 -15.34
CA LEU A 2 11.91 6.16 -15.82
C LEU A 2 12.47 4.87 -15.19
N TYR A 3 13.80 4.71 -15.15
CA TYR A 3 14.44 3.55 -14.52
C TYR A 3 14.05 3.39 -13.04
N ARG A 4 14.03 4.48 -12.27
CA ARG A 4 13.63 4.46 -10.85
C ARG A 4 12.15 4.16 -10.67
N GLN A 5 11.31 4.61 -11.60
CA GLN A 5 9.89 4.26 -11.60
C GLN A 5 9.68 2.78 -11.90
N GLN A 6 10.48 2.20 -12.81
CA GLN A 6 10.44 0.78 -13.11
C GLN A 6 10.85 -0.07 -11.90
N GLU A 7 11.87 0.34 -11.13
CA GLU A 7 12.22 -0.35 -9.88
C GLU A 7 11.07 -0.34 -8.86
N ILE A 8 10.30 0.74 -8.79
CA ILE A 8 9.10 0.83 -7.92
C ILE A 8 8.00 -0.12 -8.41
N ILE A 9 7.79 -0.20 -9.72
CA ILE A 9 6.82 -1.13 -10.31
C ILE A 9 7.22 -2.57 -9.97
N VAL A 10 8.50 -2.91 -10.12
CA VAL A 10 9.02 -4.23 -9.74
C VAL A 10 8.77 -4.49 -8.26
N LEU A 11 9.08 -3.55 -7.37
CA LEU A 11 8.78 -3.69 -5.94
C LEU A 11 7.29 -3.96 -5.69
N PHE A 12 6.38 -3.28 -6.39
CA PHE A 12 4.95 -3.51 -6.23
C PHE A 12 4.55 -4.90 -6.73
N CYS A 13 5.07 -5.36 -7.86
CA CYS A 13 4.83 -6.71 -8.38
C CYS A 13 5.31 -7.79 -7.39
N GLU A 14 6.54 -7.66 -6.88
CA GLU A 14 7.11 -8.56 -5.88
C GLU A 14 6.30 -8.55 -4.58
N THR A 15 5.81 -7.38 -4.17
CA THR A 15 4.95 -7.23 -2.99
C THR A 15 3.61 -7.95 -3.17
N VAL A 16 2.99 -7.81 -4.34
CA VAL A 16 1.73 -8.51 -4.68
C VAL A 16 1.93 -10.01 -4.65
N GLN A 17 3.01 -10.51 -5.27
CA GLN A 17 3.31 -11.94 -5.28
C GLN A 17 3.49 -12.49 -3.87
N ARG A 18 4.22 -11.77 -3.01
CA ARG A 18 4.38 -12.15 -1.60
C ARG A 18 3.06 -12.12 -0.84
N ALA A 19 2.26 -11.08 -1.03
CA ALA A 19 0.99 -10.91 -0.34
C ALA A 19 -0.03 -11.99 -0.73
N LEU A 20 -0.04 -12.43 -2.00
CA LEU A 20 -0.81 -13.59 -2.46
C LEU A 20 -0.32 -14.87 -1.80
N HIS A 21 1.00 -15.09 -1.73
CA HIS A 21 1.56 -16.29 -1.12
C HIS A 21 1.25 -16.40 0.39
N LEU A 22 1.24 -15.26 1.10
CA LEU A 22 0.93 -15.19 2.53
C LEU A 22 -0.59 -15.13 2.82
N GLY A 23 -1.43 -15.06 1.78
CA GLY A 23 -2.88 -14.96 1.91
C GLY A 23 -3.36 -13.62 2.47
N TYR A 24 -2.58 -12.55 2.31
CA TYR A 24 -3.01 -11.17 2.63
C TYR A 24 -3.91 -10.59 1.54
N LEU A 25 -3.67 -11.00 0.29
CA LEU A 25 -4.49 -10.68 -0.87
C LEU A 25 -4.97 -12.00 -1.50
N THR A 26 -6.10 -11.94 -2.21
CA THR A 26 -6.57 -13.06 -3.05
C THR A 26 -6.48 -12.69 -4.52
N GLN A 27 -6.40 -13.70 -5.40
CA GLN A 27 -6.39 -13.47 -6.85
C GLN A 27 -7.68 -12.77 -7.32
N GLU A 28 -8.81 -13.08 -6.69
CA GLU A 28 -10.10 -12.45 -6.97
C GLU A 28 -10.07 -10.94 -6.73
N MET A 29 -9.38 -10.46 -5.68
CA MET A 29 -9.22 -9.02 -5.45
C MET A 29 -8.46 -8.35 -6.60
N ILE A 30 -7.41 -9.01 -7.10
CA ILE A 30 -6.58 -8.49 -8.20
C ILE A 30 -7.37 -8.45 -9.51
N ASP A 31 -8.02 -9.56 -9.87
CA ASP A 31 -8.80 -9.70 -11.10
C ASP A 31 -10.04 -8.81 -11.09
N GLY A 32 -10.61 -8.58 -9.91
CA GLY A 32 -11.73 -7.67 -9.67
C GLY A 32 -11.34 -6.19 -9.61
N TYR A 33 -10.06 -5.86 -9.68
CA TYR A 33 -9.54 -4.48 -9.55
C TYR A 33 -10.03 -3.77 -8.27
N GLU A 34 -10.03 -4.49 -7.15
CA GLU A 34 -10.57 -3.98 -5.89
C GLU A 34 -9.92 -2.63 -5.49
N PRO A 35 -10.70 -1.56 -5.25
CA PRO A 35 -10.14 -0.23 -4.98
C PRO A 35 -9.17 -0.19 -3.79
N LEU A 36 -9.40 -1.06 -2.79
CA LEU A 36 -8.56 -1.19 -1.60
C LEU A 36 -7.10 -1.56 -1.94
N LEU A 37 -6.85 -2.23 -3.07
CA LEU A 37 -5.51 -2.61 -3.51
C LEU A 37 -4.62 -1.39 -3.76
N MET A 38 -5.21 -0.27 -4.17
CA MET A 38 -4.48 0.99 -4.40
C MET A 38 -3.86 1.55 -3.11
N PHE A 39 -4.38 1.17 -1.95
CA PHE A 39 -3.82 1.52 -0.65
C PHE A 39 -2.98 0.39 -0.06
N THR A 40 -3.48 -0.84 -0.16
CA THR A 40 -2.84 -2.01 0.47
C THR A 40 -1.50 -2.33 -0.16
N ILE A 41 -1.40 -2.33 -1.49
CA ILE A 41 -0.15 -2.67 -2.18
C ILE A 41 0.95 -1.66 -1.84
N PRO A 42 0.75 -0.33 -1.93
CA PRO A 42 1.77 0.61 -1.49
C PRO A 42 2.16 0.45 -0.02
N ARG A 43 1.20 0.21 0.89
CA ARG A 43 1.49 0.01 2.33
C ARG A 43 2.39 -1.20 2.56
N LEU A 44 2.05 -2.35 1.97
CA LEU A 44 2.86 -3.57 2.07
C LEU A 44 4.21 -3.42 1.34
N ALA A 45 4.27 -2.63 0.27
CA ALA A 45 5.49 -2.39 -0.49
C ALA A 45 6.51 -1.59 0.30
N ILE A 46 6.08 -0.67 1.17
CA ILE A 46 6.99 0.01 2.10
C ILE A 46 7.64 -1.02 3.04
N ILE A 47 6.86 -1.93 3.63
CA ILE A 47 7.40 -2.97 4.53
C ILE A 47 8.36 -3.89 3.78
N SER A 48 7.94 -4.38 2.62
CA SER A 48 8.73 -5.29 1.78
C SER A 48 10.03 -4.64 1.30
N GLY A 49 9.98 -3.39 0.85
CA GLY A 49 11.16 -2.68 0.37
C GLY A 49 12.15 -2.28 1.46
N LEU A 50 11.71 -2.17 2.73
CA LEU A 50 12.60 -1.84 3.85
C LEU A 50 13.23 -3.05 4.53
N LEU A 51 12.56 -4.22 4.51
CA LEU A 51 13.01 -5.42 5.21
C LEU A 51 13.45 -6.57 4.29
N ILE A 52 12.74 -6.77 3.18
CA ILE A 52 12.87 -7.96 2.33
C ILE A 52 13.77 -7.66 1.12
N TYR A 53 13.62 -6.46 0.56
CA TYR A 53 14.37 -6.00 -0.60
C TYR A 53 15.23 -4.76 -0.27
N PRO A 54 16.22 -4.88 0.65
CA PRO A 54 17.01 -3.73 1.13
C PRO A 54 17.86 -3.06 0.04
N GLU A 55 18.13 -3.75 -1.07
CA GLU A 55 18.84 -3.22 -2.24
C GLU A 55 17.92 -2.59 -3.30
N GLY A 56 16.61 -2.61 -3.05
CA GLY A 56 15.59 -2.14 -3.98
C GLY A 56 15.41 -0.61 -4.01
N PRO A 57 14.29 -0.11 -4.56
CA PRO A 57 14.06 1.33 -4.75
C PRO A 57 13.91 2.12 -3.43
N LEU A 58 13.70 1.43 -2.30
CA LEU A 58 13.64 2.00 -0.96
C LEU A 58 14.93 1.81 -0.16
N SER A 59 16.03 1.40 -0.82
CA SER A 59 17.32 1.20 -0.16
C SER A 59 17.77 2.46 0.57
N LEU A 60 18.00 2.31 1.87
CA LEU A 60 18.47 3.38 2.75
C LEU A 60 20.00 3.35 2.94
N GLU A 61 20.72 2.48 2.24
CA GLU A 61 22.19 2.46 2.24
C GLU A 61 22.77 3.58 1.38
N ARG A 62 22.01 4.00 0.36
CA ARG A 62 22.37 5.06 -0.57
C ARG A 62 21.89 6.42 -0.06
N SER A 63 22.47 7.48 -0.61
CA SER A 63 22.06 8.84 -0.29
C SER A 63 20.66 9.16 -0.87
N PRO A 64 19.87 10.02 -0.23
CA PRO A 64 18.49 10.32 -0.66
C PRO A 64 18.40 10.92 -2.08
N GLU A 65 19.48 11.49 -2.62
CA GLU A 65 19.56 12.00 -4.00
C GLU A 65 19.58 10.88 -5.05
N GLN A 66 19.98 9.67 -4.64
CA GLN A 66 20.03 8.50 -5.51
C GLN A 66 18.69 7.76 -5.56
N MET A 67 17.82 8.01 -4.58
CA MET A 67 16.51 7.39 -4.45
C MET A 67 15.49 8.04 -5.41
N SER A 68 14.36 7.39 -5.61
CA SER A 68 13.26 7.97 -6.40
C SER A 68 12.77 9.28 -5.76
N ARG A 69 12.44 10.28 -6.61
CA ARG A 69 11.89 11.57 -6.17
C ARG A 69 10.60 11.43 -5.35
N VAL A 70 9.86 10.35 -5.56
CA VAL A 70 8.65 10.01 -4.80
C VAL A 70 8.98 9.74 -3.33
N PHE A 71 10.12 9.12 -3.04
CA PHE A 71 10.49 8.65 -1.71
C PHE A 71 11.57 9.49 -1.03
N SER A 72 12.43 10.16 -1.80
CA SER A 72 13.54 10.99 -1.30
C SER A 72 13.13 11.99 -0.20
N PRO A 73 12.01 12.73 -0.32
CA PRO A 73 11.53 13.64 0.74
C PRO A 73 11.24 12.95 2.07
N PHE A 74 10.98 11.63 2.06
CA PHE A 74 10.59 10.84 3.21
C PHE A 74 11.72 9.96 3.75
N TYR A 75 12.97 10.15 3.30
CA TYR A 75 14.11 9.29 3.67
C TYR A 75 14.26 9.09 5.19
N ASN A 76 14.21 10.17 5.98
CA ASN A 76 14.30 10.09 7.43
C ASN A 76 13.12 9.36 8.08
N LEU A 77 11.93 9.47 7.50
CA LEU A 77 10.75 8.76 7.95
C LEU A 77 10.88 7.26 7.65
N LEU A 78 11.28 6.89 6.44
CA LEU A 78 11.53 5.51 6.05
C LEU A 78 12.61 4.86 6.92
N LYS A 79 13.65 5.60 7.29
CA LYS A 79 14.67 5.15 8.24
C LYS A 79 14.08 4.82 9.61
N LYS A 80 13.25 5.70 10.16
CA LYS A 80 12.54 5.45 11.43
C LYS A 80 11.62 4.24 11.34
N ILE A 81 10.86 4.12 10.24
CA ILE A 81 9.97 2.97 10.01
C ILE A 81 10.79 1.67 10.00
N ARG A 82 11.87 1.60 9.22
CA ARG A 82 12.75 0.42 9.18
C ARG A 82 13.31 0.07 10.55
N ASP A 83 13.77 1.07 11.29
CA ASP A 83 14.38 0.86 12.60
C ASP A 83 13.34 0.32 13.60
N LEU A 84 12.08 0.76 13.54
CA LEU A 84 10.98 0.17 14.32
C LEU A 84 10.65 -1.26 13.88
N LEU A 85 10.56 -1.48 12.58
CA LEU A 85 10.24 -2.80 12.00
C LEU A 85 11.27 -3.88 12.38
N ARG A 86 12.55 -3.52 12.49
CA ARG A 86 13.64 -4.43 12.86
C ARG A 86 13.58 -4.94 14.30
N VAL A 87 12.82 -4.26 15.17
CA VAL A 87 12.64 -4.67 16.57
C VAL A 87 11.51 -5.69 16.72
N LEU A 88 10.61 -5.78 15.74
CA LEU A 88 9.46 -6.68 15.78
C LEU A 88 9.88 -8.14 15.57
N THR A 89 9.18 -9.05 16.24
CA THR A 89 9.27 -10.48 15.92
C THR A 89 8.57 -10.80 14.59
N ALA A 90 8.78 -12.01 14.08
CA ALA A 90 8.10 -12.47 12.86
C ALA A 90 6.57 -12.48 13.03
N GLU A 91 6.06 -12.85 14.21
CA GLU A 91 4.64 -12.85 14.53
C GLU A 91 4.08 -11.42 14.58
N GLU A 92 4.76 -10.50 15.26
CA GLU A 92 4.37 -9.10 15.34
C GLU A 92 4.36 -8.43 13.97
N LEU A 93 5.36 -8.72 13.15
CA LEU A 93 5.43 -8.24 11.77
C LEU A 93 4.25 -8.78 10.94
N CYS A 94 3.92 -10.07 11.07
CA CYS A 94 2.78 -10.66 10.37
C CYS A 94 1.45 -10.00 10.79
N LEU A 95 1.27 -9.71 12.09
CA LEU A 95 0.09 -9.00 12.58
C LEU A 95 0.01 -7.56 12.04
N LEU A 96 1.14 -6.85 12.00
CA LEU A 96 1.21 -5.52 11.40
C LEU A 96 0.84 -5.54 9.91
N GLU A 97 1.44 -6.45 9.14
CA GLU A 97 1.17 -6.59 7.71
C GLU A 97 -0.31 -6.89 7.44
N ARG A 98 -0.92 -7.79 8.23
CA ARG A 98 -2.36 -8.08 8.15
C ARG A 98 -3.22 -6.86 8.47
N SER A 99 -2.86 -6.11 9.51
CA SER A 99 -3.58 -4.89 9.89
C SER A 99 -3.52 -3.82 8.79
N LEU A 100 -2.40 -3.68 8.09
CA LEU A 100 -2.25 -2.74 6.98
C LEU A 100 -3.17 -3.04 5.80
N CYS A 101 -3.56 -4.31 5.62
CA CYS A 101 -4.52 -4.74 4.59
C CYS A 101 -5.98 -4.41 4.93
N THR A 102 -6.32 -4.24 6.22
CA THR A 102 -7.72 -4.08 6.67
C THR A 102 -8.08 -2.66 7.13
N ALA A 103 -7.10 -1.77 7.31
CA ALA A 103 -7.23 -0.56 8.12
C ALA A 103 -8.11 0.59 7.56
N GLU A 104 -8.95 0.39 6.55
CA GLU A 104 -9.87 1.44 6.03
C GLU A 104 -11.31 0.92 5.84
N SER A 105 -11.73 -0.07 6.63
CA SER A 105 -13.13 -0.52 6.66
C SER A 105 -13.73 -0.21 8.02
N GLU A 106 -13.93 1.07 8.35
CA GLU A 106 -14.95 1.55 9.29
C GLU A 106 -14.81 3.07 9.43
N ASP A 107 -15.67 3.81 8.71
CA ASP A 107 -16.12 5.11 9.16
C ASP A 107 -17.38 4.80 10.01
N PRO A 108 -17.33 4.84 11.37
CA PRO A 108 -18.50 4.49 12.20
C PRO A 108 -19.66 5.49 12.07
N CYS A 109 -19.53 6.50 11.20
CA CYS A 109 -20.44 7.63 11.10
C CYS A 109 -20.94 7.88 9.68
N ALA A 110 -21.25 6.82 8.92
CA ALA A 110 -22.15 6.94 7.77
C ALA A 110 -23.59 6.66 8.24
N PRO A 111 -24.45 7.67 8.43
CA PRO A 111 -25.88 7.40 8.61
C PRO A 111 -26.40 6.72 7.34
N THR A 112 -26.97 5.53 7.52
CA THR A 112 -27.72 4.80 6.50
C THR A 112 -28.81 5.69 5.91
N ALA A 113 -28.56 6.31 4.75
CA ALA A 113 -29.61 6.93 3.96
C ALA A 113 -30.19 5.87 3.01
N PRO A 114 -31.52 5.65 3.01
CA PRO A 114 -32.16 4.75 2.05
C PRO A 114 -32.13 5.37 0.64
N PRO A 115 -32.17 4.57 -0.44
CA PRO A 115 -32.17 5.10 -1.79
C PRO A 115 -33.55 5.71 -2.08
N THR A 116 -33.65 7.04 -2.06
CA THR A 116 -34.81 7.75 -2.59
C THR A 116 -34.35 8.82 -3.55
N TRP A 117 -34.36 8.53 -4.86
CA TRP A 117 -34.78 9.56 -5.83
C TRP A 117 -35.20 8.94 -7.16
N GLY A 118 -36.44 8.47 -7.21
CA GLY A 118 -37.27 8.65 -8.39
C GLY A 118 -38.17 9.86 -8.13
N ALA A 119 -37.86 11.01 -8.71
CA ALA A 119 -38.82 12.10 -8.88
C ALA A 119 -38.34 13.10 -9.95
N VAL A 120 -38.89 12.91 -11.15
CA VAL A 120 -39.44 13.92 -12.07
C VAL A 120 -38.52 15.08 -12.50
N VAL A 121 -38.07 15.00 -13.75
CA VAL A 121 -37.57 16.13 -14.55
C VAL A 121 -38.78 16.93 -15.07
N PRO A 122 -38.88 18.25 -14.86
CA PRO A 122 -39.77 19.08 -15.66
C PRO A 122 -39.06 19.49 -16.94
N ARG A 123 -39.67 19.17 -18.09
CA ARG A 123 -39.34 19.76 -19.40
C ARG A 123 -39.73 21.23 -19.37
N VAL A 124 -38.84 22.10 -19.85
CA VAL A 124 -39.16 23.50 -20.15
C VAL A 124 -39.26 23.61 -21.68
N ASP A 125 -40.38 24.18 -22.13
CA ASP A 125 -40.68 24.56 -23.51
C ASP A 125 -39.71 25.64 -24.05
#